data_AF-A0A1I7XP09-F1
#
_entry.id   AF-A0A1I7XP09-F1
#
_cell.length_a   1.000
_cell.length_b   1.000
_cell.length_c   1.000
_cell.angle_alpha   90.00
_cell.angle_beta   90.00
_cell.angle_gamma   90.00
#
_symmetry.space_group_name_H-M   'P 1'
#
loop_
_entity.id
_entity.type
_entity.pdbx_description
1 polymer ?
#
loop_
_entity_poly.entity_id
_entity_poly.type
_entity_poly.pdbx_seq_one_letter_code
_entity_poly.pdbx_strand_id
1 'polypeptide(L)'
;MYVFIGGIITKEDLAAYKVRIYNTPLINDHFRGRLVMCGGPPPSSFAVTQLIVSTMSKLYPEGHKSNIYSRPETIHHFIESMKFAYAQRTLLGDHDFVKGALRLAENLTTPGYTQWVLDRMKDTAQETSNYGGINQAHVPDHGTSQVTILDEEGNGVSATTTINRWLA
;
A
#
# COMPACT_ATOMS: atom_id res chain seq x y z
N MET A 1 24.66 -33.54 -8.14
CA MET A 1 23.46 -33.51 -7.27
C MET A 1 22.29 -33.10 -8.15
N TYR A 2 21.50 -34.08 -8.59
CA TYR A 2 20.42 -33.88 -9.56
C TYR A 2 19.19 -33.27 -8.86
N VAL A 3 18.65 -32.18 -9.41
CA VAL A 3 17.43 -31.52 -8.91
C VAL A 3 16.23 -32.13 -9.65
N PHE A 4 15.38 -32.88 -8.93
CA PHE A 4 14.20 -33.57 -9.46
C PHE A 4 12.91 -32.98 -8.88
N ILE A 5 12.51 -31.76 -9.26
CA ILE A 5 11.12 -31.27 -9.01
C ILE A 5 10.60 -30.21 -10.00
N GLY A 6 11.23 -30.01 -11.17
CA GLY A 6 10.76 -29.03 -12.16
C GLY A 6 10.89 -27.55 -11.78
N GLY A 7 11.68 -27.24 -10.75
CA GLY A 7 11.98 -25.86 -10.34
C GLY A 7 12.88 -25.14 -11.36
N ILE A 8 12.66 -23.84 -11.54
CA ILE A 8 13.38 -22.99 -12.51
C ILE A 8 14.58 -22.24 -11.92
N ILE A 9 14.75 -22.25 -10.59
CA ILE A 9 15.80 -21.52 -9.89
C ILE A 9 17.12 -22.31 -9.95
N THR A 10 18.19 -21.65 -10.41
CA THR A 10 19.54 -22.21 -10.54
C THR A 10 20.49 -21.72 -9.44
N LYS A 11 21.70 -22.31 -9.35
CA LYS A 11 22.73 -21.82 -8.40
C LYS A 11 23.24 -20.45 -8.81
N GLU A 12 23.30 -20.23 -10.11
CA GLU A 12 23.73 -18.99 -10.74
C GLU A 12 22.76 -17.85 -10.39
N ASP A 13 21.44 -18.11 -10.38
CA ASP A 13 20.43 -17.14 -9.93
C ASP A 13 20.66 -16.70 -8.48
N LEU A 14 20.93 -17.66 -7.58
CA LEU A 14 21.19 -17.38 -6.17
C LEU A 14 22.51 -16.62 -5.96
N ALA A 15 23.55 -16.98 -6.72
CA ALA A 15 24.85 -16.31 -6.65
C ALA A 15 24.79 -14.87 -7.20
N ALA A 16 23.94 -14.63 -8.20
CA ALA A 16 23.74 -13.32 -8.83
C ALA A 16 22.81 -12.40 -8.03
N TYR A 17 21.93 -12.93 -7.19
CA TYR A 17 20.98 -12.13 -6.41
C TYR A 17 21.68 -11.09 -5.51
N LYS A 18 21.17 -9.86 -5.55
CA LYS A 18 21.58 -8.76 -4.68
C LYS A 18 20.35 -8.03 -4.13
N VAL A 19 20.39 -7.73 -2.84
CA VAL A 19 19.38 -6.87 -2.20
C VAL A 19 19.53 -5.45 -2.73
N ARG A 20 18.40 -4.82 -3.03
CA ARG A 20 18.35 -3.41 -3.41
C ARG A 20 18.01 -2.57 -2.20
N ILE A 21 18.81 -1.53 -1.97
CA ILE A 21 18.59 -0.56 -0.89
C ILE A 21 18.07 0.72 -1.53
N TYR A 22 16.87 1.13 -1.11
CA TYR A 22 16.28 2.39 -1.53
C TYR A 22 16.52 3.44 -0.45
N ASN A 23 17.41 4.40 -0.71
CA ASN A 23 17.74 5.46 0.25
C ASN A 23 16.65 6.52 0.36
N THR A 24 15.79 6.64 -0.65
CA THR A 24 14.65 7.57 -0.66
C THR A 24 13.36 6.77 -0.52
N PRO A 25 12.73 6.77 0.67
CA PRO A 25 11.43 6.14 0.85
C PRO A 25 10.33 6.98 0.18
N LEU A 26 9.22 6.33 -0.16
CA LEU A 26 7.96 7.02 -0.41
C LEU A 26 7.44 7.54 0.92
N ILE A 27 7.32 8.86 1.03
CA ILE A 27 6.87 9.57 2.23
C ILE A 27 5.51 10.21 1.93
N ASN A 28 4.60 10.06 2.89
CA ASN A 28 3.38 10.84 3.00
C ASN A 28 3.37 11.46 4.41
N ASP A 29 3.17 12.76 4.51
CA ASP A 29 3.21 13.52 5.76
C ASP A 29 1.96 14.40 5.98
N HIS A 30 0.97 14.34 5.08
CA HIS A 30 -0.27 15.13 5.20
C HIS A 30 -1.34 14.40 6.02
N PHE A 31 -0.92 13.91 7.18
CA PHE A 31 -1.79 13.27 8.18
C PHE A 31 -2.07 14.20 9.36
N ARG A 32 -2.78 13.69 10.37
CA ARG A 32 -3.04 14.44 11.61
C ARG A 32 -1.74 14.71 12.38
N GLY A 33 -1.61 15.92 12.91
CA GLY A 33 -0.46 16.33 13.71
C GLY A 33 0.87 16.25 12.96
N ARG A 34 1.84 15.52 13.52
CA ARG A 34 3.19 15.32 12.94
C ARG A 34 3.40 13.88 12.47
N LEU A 35 2.32 13.15 12.18
CA LEU A 35 2.42 11.77 11.72
C LEU A 35 2.96 11.73 10.29
N VAL A 36 3.86 10.78 10.04
CA VAL A 36 4.45 10.53 8.74
C VAL A 36 4.40 9.03 8.49
N MET A 37 4.01 8.63 7.28
CA MET A 37 4.13 7.24 6.82
C MET A 37 5.26 7.18 5.79
N CYS A 38 6.14 6.20 5.98
CA CYS A 38 7.28 5.96 5.11
C CYS A 38 7.28 4.51 4.65
N GLY A 39 7.60 4.24 3.39
CA GLY A 39 7.80 2.87 2.92
C GLY A 39 8.58 2.79 1.62
N GLY A 40 8.90 1.58 1.18
CA GLY A 40 9.62 1.37 -0.07
C GLY A 40 8.81 1.74 -1.31
N PRO A 41 9.46 2.08 -2.44
CA PRO A 41 8.81 2.22 -3.74
C PRO A 41 8.24 0.87 -4.24
N PRO A 42 7.53 0.86 -5.38
CA PRO A 42 7.23 -0.39 -6.08
C PRO A 42 8.51 -1.24 -6.24
N PRO A 43 8.49 -2.57 -6.09
CA PRO A 43 7.34 -3.47 -6.22
C PRO A 43 6.37 -3.49 -5.01
N SER A 44 6.68 -2.80 -3.92
CA SER A 44 5.70 -2.60 -2.84
C SER A 44 4.49 -1.78 -3.30
N SER A 45 3.30 -2.16 -2.84
CA SER A 45 2.06 -1.40 -3.06
C SER A 45 1.68 -0.50 -1.88
N PHE A 46 2.63 -0.20 -0.99
CA PHE A 46 2.38 0.55 0.26
C PHE A 46 1.75 1.93 0.05
N ALA A 47 1.99 2.58 -1.10
CA ALA A 47 1.33 3.84 -1.47
C ALA A 47 -0.21 3.74 -1.48
N VAL A 48 -0.79 2.56 -1.76
CA VAL A 48 -2.23 2.29 -1.66
C VAL A 48 -2.71 2.50 -0.22
N THR A 49 -2.01 1.93 0.76
CA THR A 49 -2.34 2.11 2.19
C THR A 49 -2.19 3.56 2.62
N GLN A 50 -1.13 4.25 2.18
CA GLN A 50 -0.93 5.67 2.49
C GLN A 50 -2.09 6.53 1.97
N LEU A 51 -2.59 6.26 0.75
CA LEU A 51 -3.76 6.96 0.21
C LEU A 51 -5.03 6.73 1.04
N ILE A 52 -5.30 5.49 1.47
CA ILE A 52 -6.45 5.18 2.34
C ILE A 52 -6.38 5.98 3.63
N VAL A 53 -5.23 5.97 4.30
CA VAL A 53 -5.04 6.69 5.57
C VAL A 53 -5.16 8.20 5.37
N SER A 54 -4.62 8.75 4.28
CA SER A 54 -4.66 10.20 4.04
C SER A 54 -6.06 10.70 3.73
N THR A 55 -6.85 9.89 3.00
CA THR A 55 -8.27 10.16 2.71
C THR A 55 -9.08 10.20 4.00
N MET A 56 -8.91 9.21 4.87
CA MET A 56 -9.57 9.16 6.19
C MET A 56 -9.10 10.30 7.10
N SER A 57 -7.81 10.62 7.10
CA SER A 57 -7.23 11.72 7.88
C SER A 57 -7.85 13.07 7.49
N LYS A 58 -8.15 13.27 6.21
CA LYS A 58 -8.73 14.51 5.69
C LYS A 58 -10.24 14.62 5.94
N LEU A 59 -10.97 13.50 5.93
CA LEU A 59 -12.40 13.46 6.33
C LEU A 59 -12.58 13.67 7.84
N TYR A 60 -11.64 13.18 8.63
CA TYR A 60 -11.68 13.19 10.10
C TYR A 60 -10.45 13.87 10.69
N PRO A 61 -10.28 15.19 10.46
CA PRO A 61 -9.09 15.92 10.87
C PRO A 61 -8.98 16.06 12.39
N GLU A 62 -7.88 16.64 12.85
CA GLU A 62 -7.71 16.97 14.26
C GLU A 62 -8.81 17.90 14.78
N GLY A 63 -9.33 17.62 15.98
CA GLY A 63 -10.49 18.33 16.53
C GLY A 63 -11.84 17.90 15.98
N HIS A 64 -11.91 16.90 15.08
CA HIS A 64 -13.18 16.36 14.62
C HIS A 64 -13.98 15.77 15.80
N LYS A 65 -15.23 16.23 15.96
CA LYS A 65 -16.04 15.98 17.16
C LYS A 65 -16.90 14.72 17.10
N SER A 66 -17.01 14.07 15.93
CA SER A 66 -17.86 12.87 15.81
C SER A 66 -17.17 11.62 16.32
N ASN A 67 -17.95 10.73 16.95
CA ASN A 67 -17.48 9.39 17.30
C ASN A 67 -17.42 8.54 16.02
N ILE A 68 -16.24 8.47 15.42
CA ILE A 68 -16.04 7.75 14.16
C ILE A 68 -16.31 6.25 14.27
N TYR A 69 -16.19 5.65 15.46
CA TYR A 69 -16.37 4.21 15.65
C TYR A 69 -17.83 3.76 15.71
N SER A 70 -18.77 4.67 15.96
CA SER A 70 -20.19 4.33 16.14
C SER A 70 -21.07 4.74 14.96
N ARG A 71 -20.47 5.11 13.82
CA ARG A 71 -21.16 5.73 12.69
C ARG A 71 -21.03 4.90 11.41
N PRO A 72 -22.14 4.45 10.81
CA PRO A 72 -22.12 3.75 9.51
C PRO A 72 -21.41 4.55 8.41
N GLU A 73 -21.48 5.87 8.46
CA GLU A 73 -20.84 6.76 7.48
C GLU A 73 -19.32 6.63 7.50
N THR A 74 -18.71 6.37 8.67
CA THR A 74 -17.26 6.14 8.75
C THR A 74 -16.87 4.85 8.04
N ILE A 75 -17.68 3.80 8.18
CA ILE A 75 -17.44 2.52 7.50
C ILE A 75 -17.59 2.74 5.99
N HIS A 76 -18.61 3.48 5.55
CA HIS A 76 -18.80 3.85 4.15
C HIS A 76 -17.57 4.60 3.60
N HIS A 77 -17.12 5.67 4.25
CA HIS A 77 -15.94 6.41 3.83
C HIS A 77 -14.66 5.56 3.79
N PHE A 78 -14.49 4.65 4.75
CA PHE A 78 -13.35 3.74 4.76
C PHE A 78 -13.38 2.77 3.58
N ILE A 79 -14.54 2.18 3.30
CA ILE A 79 -14.76 1.31 2.14
C ILE A 79 -14.53 2.06 0.83
N GLU A 80 -15.06 3.27 0.68
CA GLU A 80 -14.86 4.06 -0.53
C GLU A 80 -13.39 4.45 -0.72
N SER A 81 -12.70 4.85 0.36
CA SER A 81 -11.25 5.11 0.35
C SER A 81 -10.47 3.88 -0.12
N MET A 82 -10.83 2.69 0.38
CA MET A 82 -10.25 1.42 -0.06
C MET A 82 -10.52 1.16 -1.54
N LYS A 83 -11.75 1.32 -2.03
CA LYS A 83 -12.09 1.08 -3.45
C LYS A 83 -11.27 1.96 -4.39
N PHE A 84 -11.18 3.27 -4.11
CA PHE A 84 -10.37 4.18 -4.93
C PHE A 84 -8.89 3.82 -4.91
N ALA A 85 -8.33 3.51 -3.74
CA ALA A 85 -6.92 3.17 -3.62
C ALA A 85 -6.59 1.80 -4.25
N TYR A 86 -7.38 0.76 -3.97
CA TYR A 86 -7.16 -0.59 -4.50
C TYR A 86 -7.40 -0.69 -6.00
N ALA A 87 -8.25 0.16 -6.59
CA ALA A 87 -8.39 0.24 -8.05
C ALA A 87 -7.05 0.59 -8.74
N GLN A 88 -6.12 1.25 -8.04
CA GLN A 88 -4.78 1.56 -8.57
C GLN A 88 -3.77 0.44 -8.33
N ARG A 89 -4.05 -0.51 -7.43
CA ARG A 89 -3.07 -1.51 -6.94
C ARG A 89 -2.51 -2.38 -8.06
N THR A 90 -3.34 -2.79 -9.02
CA THR A 90 -2.92 -3.68 -10.12
C THR A 90 -2.07 -2.98 -11.17
N LEU A 91 -2.03 -1.65 -11.17
CA LEU A 91 -1.14 -0.84 -12.01
C LEU A 91 0.27 -0.68 -11.41
N LEU A 92 0.45 -1.08 -10.15
CA LEU A 92 1.75 -1.13 -9.50
C LEU A 92 2.45 -2.45 -9.83
N GLY A 93 3.78 -2.43 -9.76
CA GLY A 93 4.65 -3.58 -9.97
C GLY A 93 6.10 -3.15 -9.88
N ASP A 94 7.04 -4.05 -10.14
CA ASP A 94 8.47 -3.68 -10.14
C ASP A 94 8.71 -2.54 -11.15
N HIS A 95 9.15 -1.39 -10.66
CA HIS A 95 9.22 -0.15 -11.46
C HIS A 95 10.29 -0.19 -12.54
N ASP A 96 11.24 -1.12 -12.46
CA ASP A 96 12.19 -1.38 -13.55
C ASP A 96 11.51 -2.02 -14.77
N PHE A 97 10.36 -2.68 -14.56
CA PHE A 97 9.67 -3.46 -15.59
C PHE A 97 8.28 -2.88 -15.92
N VAL A 98 7.59 -2.29 -14.95
CA VAL A 98 6.25 -1.71 -15.10
C VAL A 98 6.33 -0.20 -15.27
N LYS A 99 6.20 0.25 -16.53
CA LYS A 99 6.26 1.67 -16.88
C LYS A 99 5.22 2.48 -16.10
N GLY A 100 5.68 3.51 -15.40
CA GLY A 100 4.82 4.43 -14.68
C GLY A 100 4.44 3.97 -13.26
N ALA A 101 4.83 2.78 -12.81
CA ALA A 101 4.53 2.31 -11.45
C ALA A 101 5.09 3.24 -10.37
N LEU A 102 6.34 3.70 -10.52
CA LEU A 102 6.95 4.65 -9.58
C LEU A 102 6.19 5.98 -9.54
N ARG A 103 5.94 6.59 -10.71
CA ARG A 103 5.19 7.85 -10.81
C ARG A 103 3.77 7.73 -10.26
N LEU A 104 3.11 6.59 -10.48
CA LEU A 104 1.80 6.34 -9.89
C LEU A 104 1.93 6.32 -8.36
N ALA A 105 2.85 5.54 -7.81
CA ALA A 105 3.05 5.46 -6.36
C ALA A 105 3.36 6.81 -5.71
N GLU A 106 4.21 7.63 -6.34
CA GLU A 106 4.50 9.00 -5.91
C GLU A 106 3.23 9.89 -5.97
N ASN A 107 2.42 9.76 -7.01
CA ASN A 107 1.19 10.53 -7.14
C ASN A 107 0.16 10.16 -6.05
N LEU A 108 0.02 8.87 -5.72
CA LEU A 108 -0.89 8.38 -4.67
C LEU A 108 -0.55 8.94 -3.28
N THR A 109 0.70 9.37 -3.04
CA THR A 109 1.14 9.96 -1.77
C THR A 109 1.02 11.49 -1.74
N THR A 110 0.41 12.12 -2.74
CA THR A 110 0.25 13.60 -2.77
C THR A 110 -1.08 14.07 -2.16
N PRO A 111 -1.12 15.27 -1.55
CA PRO A 111 -2.38 15.88 -1.10
C PRO A 111 -3.40 16.10 -2.23
N GLY A 112 -2.91 16.34 -3.45
CA GLY A 112 -3.73 16.55 -4.64
C GLY A 112 -4.49 15.28 -5.03
N TYR A 113 -3.84 14.12 -4.98
CA TYR A 113 -4.52 12.84 -5.26
C TYR A 113 -5.53 12.49 -4.17
N THR A 114 -5.20 12.75 -2.89
CA THR A 114 -6.17 12.61 -1.79
C THR A 114 -7.41 13.48 -2.04
N GLN A 115 -7.23 14.74 -2.46
CA GLN A 115 -8.37 15.61 -2.78
C GLN A 115 -9.17 15.07 -3.98
N TRP A 116 -8.49 14.60 -5.02
CA TRP A 116 -9.13 14.02 -6.21
C TRP A 116 -10.04 12.84 -5.88
N VAL A 117 -9.67 12.02 -4.90
CA VAL A 117 -10.50 10.92 -4.36
C VAL A 117 -11.72 11.47 -3.63
N LEU A 118 -11.53 12.42 -2.73
CA LEU A 118 -12.62 13.02 -1.94
C LEU A 118 -13.69 13.67 -2.84
N ASP A 119 -13.26 14.38 -3.88
CA ASP A 119 -14.17 15.05 -4.83
C ASP A 119 -15.05 14.07 -5.63
N ARG A 120 -14.67 12.78 -5.67
CA ARG A 120 -15.39 11.72 -6.39
C ARG A 120 -16.13 10.74 -5.48
N MET A 121 -15.87 10.81 -4.18
CA MET A 121 -16.57 9.99 -3.20
C MET A 121 -18.02 10.45 -3.11
N LYS A 122 -18.96 9.50 -3.14
CA LYS A 122 -20.40 9.76 -3.00
C LYS A 122 -20.90 9.08 -1.74
N ASP A 123 -22.04 9.54 -1.22
CA ASP A 123 -22.70 8.95 -0.04
C ASP A 123 -23.36 7.58 -0.32
N THR A 124 -23.32 7.13 -1.58
CA THR A 124 -23.87 5.84 -2.01
C THR A 124 -22.82 5.02 -2.74
N ALA A 125 -22.85 3.70 -2.56
CA ALA A 125 -21.96 2.80 -3.26
C ALA A 125 -22.12 2.92 -4.78
N GLN A 126 -20.99 2.97 -5.49
CA GLN A 126 -20.95 3.01 -6.95
C GLN A 126 -20.49 1.69 -7.56
N GLU A 127 -20.83 1.49 -8.83
CA GLU A 127 -20.32 0.41 -9.69
C GLU A 127 -18.79 0.50 -9.85
N THR A 128 -18.14 -0.64 -10.13
CA THR A 128 -16.68 -0.74 -10.26
C THR A 128 -16.07 0.22 -11.30
N SER A 129 -16.82 0.56 -12.35
CA SER A 129 -16.41 1.53 -13.38
C SER A 129 -16.10 2.91 -12.81
N ASN A 130 -16.73 3.30 -11.70
CA ASN A 130 -16.51 4.60 -11.06
C ASN A 130 -15.10 4.75 -10.46
N TYR A 131 -14.44 3.65 -10.09
CA TYR A 131 -13.13 3.68 -9.44
C TYR A 131 -11.97 3.44 -10.42
N GLY A 132 -12.27 3.20 -11.70
CA GLY A 132 -11.27 2.98 -12.75
C GLY A 132 -11.59 1.83 -13.71
N GLY A 133 -12.56 0.97 -13.39
CA GLY A 133 -13.02 -0.10 -14.29
C GLY A 133 -11.98 -1.17 -14.62
N ILE A 134 -10.90 -1.27 -13.84
CA ILE A 134 -9.83 -2.25 -14.06
C ILE A 134 -10.30 -3.61 -13.52
N ASN A 135 -10.73 -4.48 -14.44
CA ASN A 135 -11.15 -5.86 -14.13
C ASN A 135 -9.94 -6.80 -14.02
N GLN A 136 -9.07 -6.54 -13.05
CA GLN A 136 -7.97 -7.43 -12.70
C GLN A 136 -8.08 -7.81 -11.23
N ALA A 137 -8.02 -9.10 -10.94
CA ALA A 137 -8.03 -9.63 -9.59
C ALA A 137 -6.62 -9.99 -9.13
N HIS A 138 -6.32 -9.74 -7.87
CA HIS A 138 -5.15 -10.33 -7.22
C HIS A 138 -5.47 -11.76 -6.78
N VAL A 139 -4.49 -12.66 -6.91
CA VAL A 139 -4.59 -14.01 -6.36
C VAL A 139 -4.49 -13.91 -4.83
N PRO A 140 -5.35 -14.60 -4.06
CA PRO A 140 -5.23 -14.64 -2.61
C PRO A 140 -3.89 -15.20 -2.14
N ASP A 141 -3.30 -14.54 -1.14
CA ASP A 141 -2.09 -14.93 -0.44
C ASP A 141 -2.34 -14.97 1.08
N HIS A 142 -1.66 -15.88 1.79
CA HIS A 142 -1.88 -16.13 3.21
C HIS A 142 -0.56 -16.61 3.83
N GLY A 143 0.30 -15.71 4.33
CA GLY A 143 1.60 -16.13 4.87
C GLY A 143 2.63 -15.02 5.12
N THR A 144 2.22 -13.92 5.75
CA THR A 144 3.09 -12.76 5.98
C THR A 144 3.24 -12.50 7.48
N SER A 145 4.46 -12.17 7.92
CA SER A 145 4.78 -11.76 9.29
C SER A 145 5.31 -10.33 9.30
N GLN A 146 4.96 -9.58 10.36
CA GLN A 146 5.44 -8.23 10.59
C GLN A 146 6.04 -8.16 12.00
N VAL A 147 7.15 -7.43 12.13
CA VAL A 147 7.77 -7.09 13.41
C VAL A 147 8.12 -5.60 13.43
N THR A 148 7.90 -4.95 14.56
CA THR A 148 8.30 -3.56 14.81
C THR A 148 9.11 -3.50 16.11
N ILE A 149 10.25 -2.82 16.07
CA ILE A 149 11.21 -2.75 17.18
C ILE A 149 11.59 -1.29 17.40
N LEU A 150 11.66 -0.90 18.68
CA LEU A 150 12.24 0.36 19.15
C LEU A 150 13.27 0.02 20.22
N ASP A 151 14.43 0.65 20.19
CA ASP A 151 15.47 0.49 21.22
C ASP A 151 15.64 1.74 22.09
N GLU A 152 16.52 1.63 23.09
CA GLU A 152 16.79 2.70 24.05
C GLU A 152 17.58 3.88 23.48
N GLU A 153 18.28 3.68 22.36
CA GLU A 153 19.03 4.72 21.64
C GLU A 153 18.11 5.54 20.71
N GLY A 154 16.85 5.13 20.58
CA GLY A 154 15.86 5.79 19.73
C GLY A 154 15.85 5.29 18.28
N ASN A 155 16.53 4.18 17.99
CA ASN A 155 16.42 3.54 16.68
C ASN A 155 15.06 2.84 16.56
N GLY A 156 14.50 2.87 15.34
CA GLY A 156 13.25 2.20 15.03
C GLY A 156 13.33 1.38 13.75
N VAL A 157 12.84 0.15 13.80
CA VAL A 157 12.80 -0.77 12.66
C VAL A 157 11.39 -1.33 12.51
N SER A 158 10.86 -1.28 11.29
CA SER A 158 9.64 -1.98 10.88
C SER A 158 9.98 -2.91 9.73
N ALA A 159 9.78 -4.22 9.93
CA ALA A 159 10.14 -5.25 8.97
C ALA A 159 8.97 -6.18 8.69
N THR A 160 8.72 -6.43 7.40
CA THR A 160 7.69 -7.36 6.91
C THR A 160 8.38 -8.43 6.07
N THR A 161 8.08 -9.70 6.35
CA THR A 161 8.64 -10.85 5.64
C THR A 161 7.55 -11.85 5.27
N THR A 162 7.72 -12.54 4.15
CA THR A 162 6.72 -13.46 3.60
C THR A 162 7.36 -14.54 2.74
N ILE A 163 6.73 -15.72 2.72
CA ILE A 163 6.97 -16.79 1.74
C ILE A 163 5.73 -16.99 0.84
N ASN A 164 4.85 -15.98 0.78
CA ASN A 164 3.55 -15.91 0.10
C ASN A 164 2.43 -16.78 0.69
N ARG A 165 2.72 -18.03 1.07
CA ARG A 165 1.72 -18.97 1.61
C ARG A 165 2.23 -19.69 2.85
N TRP A 166 1.33 -20.06 3.76
CA TRP A 166 1.65 -21.03 4.80
C TRP A 166 2.10 -22.34 4.16
N LEU A 167 3.10 -22.96 4.76
CA LEU A 167 3.50 -24.32 4.43
C LEU A 167 2.43 -25.25 5.02
N ALA A 168 1.60 -25.85 4.16
CA ALA A 168 0.65 -26.89 4.52
C ALA A 168 1.21 -28.26 4.11
#